data_AF-A0A2D6D2Z1-F1
#
_entry.id   AF-A0A2D6D2Z1-F1
#
_cell.length_a   1.000
_cell.length_b   1.000
_cell.length_c   1.000
_cell.angle_alpha   90.00
_cell.angle_beta   90.00
_cell.angle_gamma   90.00
#
_symmetry.space_group_name_H-M   'P 1'
#
loop_
_entity.id
_entity.type
_entity.pdbx_description
1 polymer ?
#
loop_
_entity_poly.entity_id
_entity_poly.type
_entity_poly.pdbx_seq_one_letter_code
_entity_poly.pdbx_strand_id
1 'polypeptide(L)'
;MQPDIATLTALLTTLESELDACLHHTQSLGHDQTIADPVLLGDFIVDTYNRYLSMAKSLFDHPLLTPMSDIEPLGDQFLVERAQEGAVGHHPRVVKMSEVAMAVRQVKTILEGGVGTKADRAQSEAAGAIALLENLGEQIEDTSQLDLGGEDAGALAALVSEYNRCLELVSSRGDDAVVRRMFRQLSVGDDDVSATAKLAETRLAQAGLLRYLTTAAQRAPAYGAYRAALPSSDGYRNPFGEKFDPPNPDGPENAAFAQIATVNGSDTDINAEAWSKADVGDVSDSLNGLWSWGTYVDGEVYRGSARIGQIENRVYIRHPFEADGTVYLIEARREDDRLVGQYADRANPTNVGPWVGLIVDNCRIDGETEAGRWDFRR
;
A
#
# COMPACT_ATOMS: atom_id res chain seq x y z
N MET A 1 12.94 15.15 11.71
CA MET A 1 11.50 15.30 11.42
C MET A 1 11.12 14.06 10.61
N GLN A 2 10.30 13.17 11.16
CA GLN A 2 9.78 12.05 10.38
C GLN A 2 8.75 12.61 9.39
N PRO A 3 8.79 12.26 8.10
CA PRO A 3 7.82 12.76 7.14
C PRO A 3 6.44 12.15 7.41
N ASP A 4 5.39 12.91 7.16
CA ASP A 4 4.02 12.40 7.20
C ASP A 4 3.72 11.46 6.01
N ILE A 5 2.55 10.81 6.04
CA ILE A 5 2.12 9.87 4.99
C ILE A 5 2.05 10.57 3.62
N ALA A 6 1.59 11.82 3.55
CA ALA A 6 1.51 12.55 2.29
C ALA A 6 2.89 12.79 1.67
N THR A 7 3.85 13.19 2.50
CA THR A 7 5.25 13.37 2.13
C THR A 7 5.86 12.03 1.72
N LEU A 8 5.60 10.95 2.46
CA LEU A 8 6.09 9.62 2.10
C LEU A 8 5.49 9.13 0.77
N THR A 9 4.20 9.32 0.53
CA THR A 9 3.54 9.00 -0.74
C THR A 9 4.08 9.83 -1.90
N ALA A 10 4.38 11.11 -1.67
CA ALA A 10 5.04 11.97 -2.65
C ALA A 10 6.48 11.48 -2.94
N LEU A 11 7.25 11.13 -1.91
CA LEU A 11 8.60 10.56 -2.06
C LEU A 11 8.57 9.22 -2.81
N LEU A 12 7.61 8.34 -2.51
CA LEU A 12 7.41 7.08 -3.22
C LEU A 12 6.98 7.33 -4.67
N THR A 13 6.16 8.34 -4.94
CA THR A 13 5.77 8.72 -6.30
C THR A 13 6.95 9.28 -7.10
N THR A 14 7.80 10.10 -6.47
CA THR A 14 9.05 10.57 -7.08
C THR A 14 9.98 9.39 -7.37
N LEU A 15 10.19 8.50 -6.41
CA LEU A 15 11.02 7.30 -6.59
C LEU A 15 10.48 6.41 -7.72
N GLU A 16 9.17 6.20 -7.79
CA GLU A 16 8.49 5.48 -8.86
C GLU A 16 8.75 6.13 -10.23
N SER A 17 8.59 7.46 -10.34
CA SER A 17 8.82 8.21 -11.57
C SER A 17 10.27 8.14 -12.05
N GLU A 18 11.23 8.27 -11.13
CA GLU A 18 12.66 8.17 -11.45
C GLU A 18 13.04 6.75 -11.88
N LEU A 19 12.49 5.74 -11.20
CA LEU A 19 12.62 4.32 -11.57
C LEU A 19 12.08 4.05 -12.98
N ASP A 20 10.88 4.54 -13.28
CA ASP A 20 10.28 4.42 -14.60
C ASP A 20 11.11 5.10 -15.68
N ALA A 21 11.63 6.31 -15.41
CA ALA A 21 12.49 7.03 -16.33
C ALA A 21 13.79 6.25 -16.60
N CYS A 22 14.41 5.69 -15.57
CA CYS A 22 15.62 4.88 -15.70
C CYS A 22 15.35 3.58 -16.48
N LEU A 23 14.27 2.86 -16.15
CA LEU A 23 13.89 1.64 -16.86
C LEU A 23 13.60 1.93 -18.33
N HIS A 24 12.89 3.01 -18.64
CA HIS A 24 12.61 3.42 -20.02
C HIS A 24 13.89 3.82 -20.77
N HIS A 25 14.81 4.52 -20.12
CA HIS A 25 16.10 4.90 -20.71
C HIS A 25 16.98 3.67 -21.00
N THR A 26 17.02 2.69 -20.09
CA THR A 26 17.76 1.43 -20.34
C THR A 26 17.20 0.63 -21.51
N GLN A 27 15.90 0.76 -21.81
CA GLN A 27 15.28 0.12 -22.96
C GLN A 27 15.60 0.82 -24.29
N SER A 28 15.81 2.15 -24.28
CA SER A 28 16.01 2.93 -25.51
C SER A 28 17.46 2.98 -25.99
N LEU A 29 18.44 2.69 -25.14
CA LEU A 29 19.86 2.88 -25.45
C LEU A 29 20.51 1.76 -26.29
N GLY A 30 19.88 0.61 -26.50
CA GLY A 30 20.49 -0.47 -27.27
C GLY A 30 21.87 -0.91 -26.73
N HIS A 31 22.70 -1.55 -27.57
CA HIS A 31 24.00 -2.11 -27.15
C HIS A 31 25.15 -1.10 -26.98
N ASP A 32 24.97 0.19 -27.29
CA ASP A 32 26.10 1.11 -27.47
C ASP A 32 26.23 2.15 -26.34
N GLN A 33 27.15 1.83 -25.42
CA GLN A 33 27.98 2.69 -24.56
C GLN A 33 27.41 3.71 -23.54
N THR A 34 28.06 3.66 -22.37
CA THR A 34 28.40 4.78 -21.46
C THR A 34 27.24 5.54 -20.82
N ILE A 35 26.42 4.85 -20.02
CA ILE A 35 25.67 5.52 -18.96
C ILE A 35 26.61 5.79 -17.79
N ALA A 36 26.47 6.96 -17.15
CA ALA A 36 27.04 7.21 -15.82
C ALA A 36 26.75 6.01 -14.92
N ASP A 37 27.79 5.53 -14.25
CA ASP A 37 27.88 4.16 -13.75
C ASP A 37 26.58 3.66 -13.06
N PRO A 38 25.81 2.75 -13.70
CA PRO A 38 24.61 2.17 -13.11
C PRO A 38 24.89 1.44 -11.78
N VAL A 39 26.17 1.21 -11.43
CA VAL A 39 26.62 0.68 -10.14
C VAL A 39 26.06 1.52 -8.99
N LEU A 40 26.16 2.85 -9.09
CA LEU A 40 25.79 3.73 -7.97
C LEU A 40 24.28 3.91 -7.84
N LEU A 41 23.52 3.70 -8.93
CA LEU A 41 22.08 3.89 -8.93
C LEU A 41 21.34 2.71 -8.26
N GLY A 42 21.80 1.48 -8.50
CA GLY A 42 21.10 0.27 -8.05
C GLY A 42 20.99 0.17 -6.52
N ASP A 43 22.12 0.27 -5.82
CA ASP A 43 22.13 0.15 -4.36
C ASP A 43 21.51 1.38 -3.68
N PHE A 44 21.71 2.58 -4.25
CA PHE A 44 21.06 3.79 -3.75
C PHE A 44 19.52 3.70 -3.83
N ILE A 45 18.99 3.17 -4.92
CA ILE A 45 17.55 2.98 -5.12
C ILE A 45 16.99 1.96 -4.13
N VAL A 46 17.68 0.85 -3.91
CA VAL A 46 17.30 -0.18 -2.94
C VAL A 46 17.31 0.38 -1.52
N ASP A 47 18.37 1.10 -1.13
CA ASP A 47 18.48 1.75 0.17
C ASP A 47 17.38 2.80 0.37
N THR A 48 17.07 3.57 -0.68
CA THR A 48 16.02 4.59 -0.65
C THR A 48 14.66 3.93 -0.45
N TYR A 49 14.36 2.85 -1.16
CA TYR A 49 13.14 2.07 -0.95
C TYR A 49 13.06 1.46 0.44
N ASN A 50 14.10 0.76 0.91
CA ASN A 50 14.10 0.13 2.23
C ASN A 50 13.93 1.17 3.34
N ARG A 51 14.53 2.35 3.17
CA ARG A 51 14.31 3.49 4.07
C ARG A 51 12.85 3.93 4.04
N TYR A 52 12.26 4.13 2.86
CA TYR A 52 10.85 4.52 2.73
C TYR A 52 9.89 3.43 3.23
N LEU A 53 10.21 2.16 3.06
CA LEU A 53 9.44 1.04 3.61
C LEU A 53 9.53 1.02 5.14
N SER A 54 10.73 1.18 5.71
CA SER A 54 10.90 1.29 7.16
C SER A 54 10.15 2.50 7.71
N MET A 55 10.17 3.62 6.99
CA MET A 55 9.40 4.81 7.34
C MET A 55 7.90 4.51 7.26
N ALA A 56 7.43 3.88 6.19
CA ALA A 56 6.04 3.45 6.04
C ALA A 56 5.60 2.57 7.20
N LYS A 57 6.37 1.54 7.55
CA LYS A 57 6.09 0.65 8.69
C LYS A 57 6.09 1.40 10.03
N SER A 58 6.96 2.40 10.19
CA SER A 58 7.01 3.20 11.42
C SER A 58 5.89 4.24 11.52
N LEU A 59 5.37 4.70 10.38
CA LEU A 59 4.34 5.73 10.29
C LEU A 59 2.93 5.14 10.15
N PHE A 60 2.85 3.88 9.70
CA PHE A 60 1.61 3.23 9.31
C PHE A 60 1.68 1.74 9.67
N ASP A 61 1.11 1.39 10.84
CA ASP A 61 0.97 0.01 11.31
C ASP A 61 -0.12 -0.71 10.51
N HIS A 62 0.21 -1.03 9.26
CA HIS A 62 -0.71 -1.65 8.32
C HIS A 62 -0.35 -3.14 8.15
N PRO A 63 -1.34 -4.06 8.26
CA PRO A 63 -1.09 -5.51 8.20
C PRO A 63 -0.51 -5.99 6.87
N LEU A 64 -0.57 -5.16 5.81
CA LEU A 64 0.08 -5.43 4.52
C LEU A 64 1.49 -4.85 4.40
N LEU A 65 1.86 -3.85 5.21
CA LEU A 65 3.23 -3.32 5.24
C LEU A 65 4.14 -4.20 6.10
N THR A 66 3.62 -4.72 7.21
CA THR A 66 4.36 -5.60 8.14
C THR A 66 5.04 -6.79 7.45
N PRO A 67 4.39 -7.56 6.56
CA PRO A 67 5.04 -8.67 5.86
C PRO A 67 5.93 -8.25 4.68
N MET A 68 5.91 -6.98 4.26
CA MET A 68 6.83 -6.53 3.21
C MET A 68 8.25 -6.58 3.75
N SER A 69 9.13 -7.29 3.06
CA SER A 69 10.54 -7.41 3.46
C SER A 69 11.38 -6.35 2.77
N ASP A 70 12.48 -5.98 3.41
CA ASP A 70 13.51 -5.17 2.76
C ASP A 70 14.02 -5.92 1.52
N ILE A 71 14.31 -5.18 0.46
CA ILE A 71 14.93 -5.73 -0.74
C ILE A 71 16.44 -5.77 -0.48
N GLU A 72 17.07 -6.94 -0.60
CA GLU A 72 18.52 -7.03 -0.46
C GLU A 72 19.24 -6.26 -1.58
N PRO A 73 20.30 -5.49 -1.26
CA PRO A 73 21.16 -4.87 -2.26
C PRO A 73 21.83 -5.93 -3.12
N LEU A 74 22.27 -5.57 -4.32
CA LEU A 74 22.88 -6.53 -5.24
C LEU A 74 24.21 -7.09 -4.71
N GLY A 75 24.91 -6.32 -3.88
CA GLY A 75 26.20 -6.72 -3.29
C GLY A 75 27.36 -6.76 -4.30
N ASP A 76 28.58 -6.71 -3.77
CA ASP A 76 29.81 -6.66 -4.58
C ASP A 76 30.04 -7.91 -5.45
N GLN A 77 29.43 -9.03 -5.09
CA GLN A 77 29.60 -10.31 -5.79
C GLN A 77 29.06 -10.26 -7.23
N PHE A 78 28.02 -9.48 -7.49
CA PHE A 78 27.46 -9.34 -8.85
C PHE A 78 28.32 -8.46 -9.79
N LEU A 79 29.29 -7.71 -9.25
CA LEU A 79 30.19 -6.86 -10.05
C LEU A 79 31.26 -7.65 -10.79
N VAL A 80 31.61 -8.84 -10.30
CA VAL A 80 32.79 -9.58 -10.76
C VAL A 80 32.46 -10.65 -11.79
N GLU A 81 31.27 -11.27 -11.74
CA GLU A 81 31.01 -12.49 -12.52
C GLU A 81 30.43 -12.28 -13.93
N ARG A 82 29.98 -11.08 -14.32
CA ARG A 82 29.17 -10.93 -15.56
C ARG A 82 29.48 -9.80 -16.52
N ALA A 83 30.61 -9.10 -16.34
CA ALA A 83 31.10 -8.13 -17.33
C ALA A 83 31.44 -8.74 -18.72
N GLN A 84 31.21 -10.04 -18.94
CA GLN A 84 31.53 -10.75 -20.18
C GLN A 84 30.32 -11.18 -21.03
N GLU A 85 29.07 -11.11 -20.54
CA GLU A 85 27.90 -11.61 -21.28
C GLU A 85 27.03 -10.44 -21.80
N GLY A 86 27.19 -10.10 -23.09
CA GLY A 86 26.66 -8.90 -23.75
C GLY A 86 25.14 -8.82 -23.97
N ALA A 87 24.29 -9.38 -23.12
CA ALA A 87 22.83 -9.31 -23.26
C ALA A 87 22.22 -8.18 -22.40
N VAL A 88 21.97 -7.02 -23.02
CA VAL A 88 21.46 -5.78 -22.37
C VAL A 88 20.07 -5.94 -21.73
N GLY A 89 19.30 -6.97 -22.11
CA GLY A 89 17.94 -7.21 -21.58
C GLY A 89 17.87 -7.92 -20.22
N HIS A 90 18.98 -8.44 -19.70
CA HIS A 90 19.00 -9.23 -18.46
C HIS A 90 19.98 -8.71 -17.41
N HIS A 91 20.29 -7.42 -17.46
CA HIS A 91 21.17 -6.83 -16.46
C HIS A 91 20.53 -7.01 -15.06
N PRO A 92 21.19 -7.67 -14.09
CA PRO A 92 20.62 -7.94 -12.75
C PRO A 92 20.10 -6.68 -12.05
N ARG A 93 20.71 -5.53 -12.34
CA ARG A 93 20.23 -4.21 -11.89
C ARG A 93 18.88 -3.80 -12.45
N VAL A 94 18.59 -4.05 -13.72
CA VAL A 94 17.27 -3.73 -14.31
C VAL A 94 16.20 -4.58 -13.65
N VAL A 95 16.51 -5.86 -13.38
CA VAL A 95 15.63 -6.76 -12.62
C VAL A 95 15.39 -6.23 -11.21
N LYS A 96 16.45 -5.81 -10.52
CA LYS A 96 16.37 -5.26 -9.15
C LYS A 96 15.61 -3.93 -9.09
N MET A 97 15.86 -3.00 -10.02
CA MET A 97 15.13 -1.72 -10.11
C MET A 97 13.65 -1.95 -10.35
N SER A 98 13.31 -2.98 -11.12
CA SER A 98 11.92 -3.35 -11.36
C SER A 98 11.25 -3.98 -10.13
N GLU A 99 11.98 -4.82 -9.39
CA GLU A 99 11.56 -5.34 -8.08
C GLU A 99 11.24 -4.19 -7.11
N VAL A 100 12.12 -3.17 -7.06
CA VAL A 100 11.90 -1.96 -6.26
C VAL A 100 10.68 -1.18 -6.76
N ALA A 101 10.52 -0.97 -8.06
CA ALA A 101 9.39 -0.23 -8.63
C ALA A 101 8.04 -0.87 -8.28
N MET A 102 7.95 -2.21 -8.34
CA MET A 102 6.77 -2.94 -7.86
C MET A 102 6.50 -2.72 -6.38
N ALA A 103 7.56 -2.84 -5.57
CA ALA A 103 7.43 -2.74 -4.13
C ALA A 103 7.01 -1.33 -3.71
N VAL A 104 7.54 -0.30 -4.38
CA VAL A 104 7.13 1.10 -4.25
C VAL A 104 5.65 1.28 -4.59
N ARG A 105 5.19 0.76 -5.74
CA ARG A 105 3.77 0.83 -6.15
C ARG A 105 2.84 0.17 -5.16
N GLN A 106 3.25 -0.94 -4.57
CA GLN A 106 2.46 -1.64 -3.57
C GLN A 106 2.39 -0.88 -2.25
N VAL A 107 3.51 -0.37 -1.74
CA VAL A 107 3.51 0.52 -0.56
C VAL A 107 2.60 1.72 -0.84
N LYS A 108 2.75 2.35 -2.01
CA LYS A 108 1.92 3.49 -2.44
C LYS A 108 0.43 3.14 -2.51
N THR A 109 0.07 2.03 -3.13
CA THR A 109 -1.33 1.57 -3.22
C THR A 109 -1.92 1.31 -1.83
N ILE A 110 -1.12 0.77 -0.90
CA ILE A 110 -1.50 0.57 0.50
C ILE A 110 -1.70 1.93 1.19
N LEU A 111 -0.78 2.88 1.01
CA LEU A 111 -0.88 4.24 1.57
C LEU A 111 -2.05 5.05 0.97
N GLU A 112 -2.44 4.77 -0.28
CA GLU A 112 -3.53 5.44 -1.01
C GLU A 112 -4.92 4.77 -0.83
N GLY A 113 -5.01 3.64 -0.11
CA GLY A 113 -6.29 2.98 0.23
C GLY A 113 -7.07 2.35 -0.94
N GLY A 114 -6.44 2.17 -2.11
CA GLY A 114 -7.12 1.95 -3.39
C GLY A 114 -7.48 0.51 -3.79
N VAL A 115 -7.97 -0.36 -2.90
CA VAL A 115 -8.15 -1.80 -3.24
C VAL A 115 -9.59 -2.28 -3.12
N GLY A 116 -10.32 -2.19 -4.25
CA GLY A 116 -11.66 -2.77 -4.43
C GLY A 116 -11.74 -3.72 -5.63
N THR A 117 -12.61 -4.75 -5.51
CA THR A 117 -13.18 -5.73 -6.48
C THR A 117 -12.33 -6.36 -7.61
N LYS A 118 -11.30 -5.70 -8.13
CA LYS A 118 -10.33 -6.24 -9.09
C LYS A 118 -9.37 -7.26 -8.45
N ALA A 119 -9.11 -7.16 -7.15
CA ALA A 119 -8.13 -7.98 -6.45
C ALA A 119 -8.45 -9.48 -6.44
N ASP A 120 -9.70 -9.86 -6.14
CA ASP A 120 -10.09 -11.29 -6.08
C ASP A 120 -10.05 -11.95 -7.47
N ARG A 121 -10.40 -11.20 -8.52
CA ARG A 121 -10.30 -11.64 -9.90
C ARG A 121 -8.85 -11.75 -10.35
N ALA A 122 -8.03 -10.75 -10.03
CA ALA A 122 -6.58 -10.76 -10.29
C ALA A 122 -5.89 -11.94 -9.58
N GLN A 123 -6.34 -12.32 -8.37
CA GLN A 123 -5.79 -13.45 -7.63
C GLN A 123 -6.10 -14.80 -8.29
N SER A 124 -7.36 -15.04 -8.69
CA SER A 124 -7.73 -16.28 -9.41
C SER A 124 -7.06 -16.38 -10.78
N GLU A 125 -6.85 -15.25 -11.45
CA GLU A 125 -6.19 -15.20 -12.76
C GLU A 125 -4.66 -15.33 -12.66
N ALA A 126 -4.05 -14.78 -11.60
CA ALA A 126 -2.63 -14.95 -11.30
C ALA A 126 -2.27 -16.41 -11.01
N ALA A 127 -3.11 -17.14 -10.28
CA ALA A 127 -2.89 -18.57 -10.01
C ALA A 127 -2.84 -19.41 -11.30
N GLY A 128 -3.70 -19.11 -12.28
CA GLY A 128 -3.68 -19.79 -13.58
C GLY A 128 -2.43 -19.45 -14.41
N ALA A 129 -1.98 -18.20 -14.37
CA ALA A 129 -0.75 -17.78 -15.07
C ALA A 129 0.51 -18.37 -14.43
N ILE A 130 0.56 -18.47 -13.09
CA ILE A 130 1.64 -19.14 -12.34
C ILE A 130 1.77 -20.59 -12.80
N ALA A 131 0.68 -21.36 -12.81
CA ALA A 131 0.71 -22.77 -13.21
C ALA A 131 1.17 -22.98 -14.66
N LEU A 132 0.78 -22.09 -15.58
CA LEU A 132 1.25 -22.13 -16.98
C LEU A 132 2.77 -21.86 -17.07
N LEU A 133 3.28 -20.92 -16.27
CA LEU A 133 4.71 -20.60 -16.26
C LEU A 133 5.55 -21.69 -15.60
N GLU A 134 5.05 -22.35 -14.55
CA GLU A 134 5.72 -23.51 -13.95
C GLU A 134 5.88 -24.64 -14.97
N ASN A 135 4.81 -24.98 -15.70
CA ASN A 135 4.84 -25.97 -16.77
C ASN A 135 5.82 -25.56 -17.89
N LEU A 136 5.80 -24.30 -18.32
CA LEU A 136 6.77 -23.80 -19.28
C LEU A 136 8.23 -23.95 -18.79
N GLY A 137 8.47 -23.75 -17.50
CA GLY A 137 9.78 -23.96 -16.88
C GLY A 137 10.25 -25.41 -17.00
N GLU A 138 9.37 -26.38 -16.79
CA GLU A 138 9.66 -27.81 -17.00
C GLU A 138 10.00 -28.11 -18.46
N GLN A 139 9.22 -27.58 -19.41
CA GLN A 139 9.47 -27.77 -20.84
C GLN A 139 10.81 -27.17 -21.31
N ILE A 140 11.20 -26.02 -20.73
CA ILE A 140 12.50 -25.39 -21.00
C ILE A 140 13.65 -26.26 -20.47
N GLU A 141 13.50 -26.86 -19.29
CA GLU A 141 14.50 -27.76 -18.71
C GLU A 141 14.67 -29.03 -19.56
N ASP A 142 13.57 -29.67 -19.96
CA ASP A 142 13.58 -30.83 -20.84
C ASP A 142 14.27 -30.52 -22.18
N THR A 143 13.95 -29.37 -22.77
CA THR A 143 14.54 -28.93 -24.04
C THR A 143 16.03 -28.58 -23.89
N SER A 144 16.47 -28.13 -22.72
CA SER A 144 17.88 -27.82 -22.45
C SER A 144 18.79 -29.04 -22.39
N GLN A 145 18.21 -30.23 -22.20
CA GLN A 145 18.95 -31.51 -22.22
C GLN A 145 19.12 -32.07 -23.64
N LEU A 146 18.43 -31.50 -24.64
CA LEU A 146 18.57 -31.86 -26.03
C LEU A 146 19.75 -31.12 -26.66
N ASP A 147 20.49 -31.80 -27.54
CA ASP A 147 21.53 -31.17 -28.35
C ASP A 147 20.86 -30.38 -29.47
N LEU A 148 20.67 -29.07 -29.24
CA LEU A 148 19.88 -28.17 -30.09
C LEU A 148 20.50 -27.99 -31.49
N GLY A 149 20.23 -28.95 -32.37
CA GLY A 149 20.58 -28.95 -33.77
C GLY A 149 19.49 -28.31 -34.64
N GLY A 150 19.65 -28.39 -35.97
CA GLY A 150 18.75 -27.71 -36.92
C GLY A 150 17.27 -28.13 -36.87
N GLU A 151 16.92 -29.28 -36.29
CA GLU A 151 15.52 -29.71 -36.08
C GLU A 151 14.87 -29.08 -34.82
N ASP A 152 15.67 -28.55 -33.89
CA ASP A 152 15.18 -28.07 -32.58
C ASP A 152 14.73 -26.60 -32.60
N ALA A 153 14.89 -25.90 -33.72
CA ALA A 153 14.37 -24.55 -33.92
C ALA A 153 12.84 -24.50 -33.74
N GLY A 154 12.13 -25.57 -34.09
CA GLY A 154 10.68 -25.69 -33.88
C GLY A 154 10.29 -25.78 -32.41
N ALA A 155 11.05 -26.53 -31.61
CA ALA A 155 10.80 -26.66 -30.17
C ALA A 155 11.05 -25.33 -29.44
N LEU A 156 12.16 -24.66 -29.76
CA LEU A 156 12.46 -23.33 -29.24
C LEU A 156 11.38 -22.30 -29.60
N ALA A 157 10.88 -22.33 -30.85
CA ALA A 157 9.83 -21.42 -31.28
C ALA A 157 8.51 -21.63 -30.50
N ALA A 158 8.18 -22.88 -30.19
CA ALA A 158 7.02 -23.21 -29.37
C ALA A 158 7.15 -22.67 -27.93
N LEU A 159 8.32 -22.81 -27.29
CA LEU A 159 8.58 -22.29 -25.95
C LEU A 159 8.48 -20.77 -25.88
N VAL A 160 9.08 -20.07 -26.86
CA VAL A 160 9.01 -18.61 -26.96
C VAL A 160 7.56 -18.13 -27.17
N SER A 161 6.81 -18.81 -28.03
CA SER A 161 5.38 -18.51 -28.26
C SER A 161 4.56 -18.69 -26.98
N GLU A 162 4.81 -19.76 -26.23
CA GLU A 162 4.10 -20.07 -25.00
C GLU A 162 4.43 -19.06 -23.88
N TYR A 163 5.69 -18.65 -23.76
CA TYR A 163 6.07 -17.53 -22.89
C TYR A 163 5.31 -16.24 -23.24
N ASN A 164 5.29 -15.86 -24.52
CA ASN A 164 4.61 -14.64 -24.97
C ASN A 164 3.11 -14.70 -24.71
N ARG A 165 2.49 -15.89 -24.87
CA ARG A 165 1.09 -16.13 -24.54
C ARG A 165 0.81 -15.93 -23.05
N CYS A 166 1.68 -16.43 -22.18
CA CYS A 166 1.57 -16.20 -20.73
C CYS A 166 1.71 -14.71 -20.39
N LEU A 167 2.68 -14.03 -21.00
CA LEU A 167 2.90 -12.60 -20.81
C LEU A 167 1.68 -11.77 -21.23
N GLU A 168 1.05 -12.09 -22.37
CA GLU A 168 -0.14 -11.41 -22.85
C GLU A 168 -1.37 -11.67 -21.97
N LEU A 169 -1.53 -12.91 -21.47
CA LEU A 169 -2.60 -13.25 -20.54
C LEU A 169 -2.50 -12.43 -19.25
N VAL A 170 -1.29 -12.30 -18.69
CA VAL A 170 -1.06 -11.47 -17.49
C VAL A 170 -1.31 -10.01 -17.81
N SER A 171 -0.79 -9.51 -18.94
CA SER A 171 -0.83 -8.10 -19.34
C SER A 171 -2.20 -7.60 -19.80
N SER A 172 -3.10 -8.50 -20.22
CA SER A 172 -4.46 -8.17 -20.67
C SER A 172 -5.48 -8.23 -19.54
N ARG A 173 -5.15 -8.94 -18.46
CA ARG A 173 -6.07 -9.22 -17.35
C ARG A 173 -5.74 -8.42 -16.09
N GLY A 174 -4.46 -8.25 -15.77
CA GLY A 174 -4.02 -7.23 -14.84
C GLY A 174 -3.87 -5.92 -15.59
N ASP A 175 -4.52 -4.84 -15.14
CA ASP A 175 -4.20 -3.45 -15.53
C ASP A 175 -2.78 -3.05 -15.05
N ASP A 176 -1.84 -3.99 -15.00
CA ASP A 176 -0.53 -3.82 -14.42
C ASP A 176 0.46 -3.41 -15.50
N ALA A 177 0.66 -2.10 -15.62
CA ALA A 177 1.63 -1.49 -16.51
C ALA A 177 3.08 -1.93 -16.22
N VAL A 178 3.38 -2.48 -15.02
CA VAL A 178 4.69 -3.04 -14.69
C VAL A 178 5.01 -4.22 -15.61
N VAL A 179 4.04 -5.13 -15.79
CA VAL A 179 4.30 -6.40 -16.50
C VAL A 179 4.77 -6.14 -17.93
N ARG A 180 4.10 -5.24 -18.64
CA ARG A 180 4.46 -4.85 -20.02
C ARG A 180 5.81 -4.13 -20.13
N ARG A 181 6.26 -3.49 -19.05
CA ARG A 181 7.54 -2.78 -19.00
C ARG A 181 8.69 -3.72 -18.62
N MET A 182 8.48 -4.63 -17.69
CA MET A 182 9.51 -5.55 -17.19
C MET A 182 9.77 -6.71 -18.14
N PHE A 183 8.72 -7.21 -18.78
CA PHE A 183 8.77 -8.42 -19.55
C PHE A 183 8.50 -8.08 -21.01
N ARG A 184 9.52 -8.30 -21.84
CA ARG A 184 9.40 -8.13 -23.29
C ARG A 184 8.89 -9.41 -23.92
N GLN A 185 8.16 -9.27 -25.03
CA GLN A 185 7.93 -10.39 -25.92
C GLN A 185 9.26 -10.84 -26.53
N LEU A 186 9.46 -12.15 -26.62
CA LEU A 186 10.63 -12.74 -27.24
C LEU A 186 10.33 -13.07 -28.71
N SER A 187 11.27 -12.80 -29.61
CA SER A 187 11.22 -13.24 -31.00
C SER A 187 12.12 -14.46 -31.21
N VAL A 188 11.76 -15.30 -32.17
CA VAL A 188 12.57 -16.43 -32.68
C VAL A 188 13.21 -16.05 -34.02
N GLY A 189 13.34 -14.75 -34.31
CA GLY A 189 13.71 -14.23 -35.63
C GLY A 189 15.11 -14.65 -36.11
N ASP A 190 15.40 -14.36 -37.38
CA ASP A 190 16.64 -14.66 -38.14
C ASP A 190 17.94 -14.04 -37.57
N ASP A 191 17.91 -13.56 -36.33
CA ASP A 191 19.08 -13.05 -35.65
C ASP A 191 20.08 -14.21 -35.50
N ASP A 192 21.36 -13.95 -35.78
CA ASP A 192 22.48 -14.93 -35.79
C ASP A 192 22.83 -15.47 -34.38
N VAL A 193 21.85 -15.46 -33.47
CA VAL A 193 21.93 -15.86 -32.07
C VAL A 193 21.67 -17.37 -32.00
N SER A 194 22.56 -18.10 -31.33
CA SER A 194 22.42 -19.55 -31.21
C SER A 194 21.13 -19.94 -30.47
N ALA A 195 20.55 -21.10 -30.86
CA ALA A 195 19.37 -21.66 -30.20
C ALA A 195 19.56 -21.80 -28.67
N THR A 196 20.77 -22.15 -28.24
CA THR A 196 21.15 -22.22 -26.82
C THR A 196 21.03 -20.87 -26.11
N ALA A 197 21.50 -19.78 -26.73
CA ALA A 197 21.40 -18.44 -26.14
C ALA A 197 19.95 -17.98 -26.05
N LYS A 198 19.12 -18.28 -27.07
CA LYS A 198 17.69 -17.94 -27.05
C LYS A 198 16.91 -18.80 -26.04
N LEU A 199 17.28 -20.07 -25.85
CA LEU A 199 16.70 -20.92 -24.81
C LEU A 199 17.02 -20.36 -23.42
N ALA A 200 18.26 -19.91 -23.19
CA ALA A 200 18.66 -19.25 -21.94
C ALA A 200 17.90 -17.93 -21.70
N GLU A 201 17.72 -17.11 -22.75
CA GLU A 201 16.90 -15.89 -22.71
C GLU A 201 15.46 -16.21 -22.28
N THR A 202 14.87 -17.24 -22.90
CA THR A 202 13.50 -17.70 -22.62
C THR A 202 13.36 -18.19 -21.17
N ARG A 203 14.34 -18.95 -20.69
CA ARG A 203 14.41 -19.43 -19.30
C ARG A 203 14.43 -18.28 -18.29
N LEU A 204 15.27 -17.27 -18.54
CA LEU A 204 15.38 -16.10 -17.66
C LEU A 204 14.09 -15.28 -17.64
N ALA A 205 13.48 -15.07 -18.80
CA ALA A 205 12.23 -14.34 -18.93
C ALA A 205 11.07 -15.05 -18.21
N GLN A 206 10.93 -16.37 -18.40
CA GLN A 206 9.95 -17.21 -17.71
C GLN A 206 10.12 -17.15 -16.19
N ALA A 207 11.34 -17.37 -15.69
CA ALA A 207 11.62 -17.39 -14.25
C ALA A 207 11.35 -16.03 -13.59
N GLY A 208 11.64 -14.93 -14.30
CA GLY A 208 11.34 -13.58 -13.85
C GLY A 208 9.83 -13.34 -13.70
N LEU A 209 9.04 -13.72 -14.71
CA LEU A 209 7.59 -13.53 -14.70
C LEU A 209 6.90 -14.42 -13.65
N LEU A 210 7.38 -15.65 -13.47
CA LEU A 210 6.87 -16.56 -12.43
C LEU A 210 7.09 -15.98 -11.03
N ARG A 211 8.32 -15.52 -10.73
CA ARG A 211 8.66 -14.93 -9.42
C ARG A 211 7.79 -13.70 -9.12
N TYR A 212 7.60 -12.84 -10.13
CA TYR A 212 6.73 -11.67 -10.05
C TYR A 212 5.30 -12.07 -9.60
N LEU A 213 4.69 -13.03 -10.30
CA LEU A 213 3.31 -13.43 -10.05
C LEU A 213 3.14 -14.15 -8.71
N THR A 214 4.06 -15.04 -8.36
CA THR A 214 4.02 -15.76 -7.07
C THR A 214 4.10 -14.78 -5.90
N THR A 215 4.94 -13.76 -5.99
CA THR A 215 5.06 -12.71 -4.98
C THR A 215 3.76 -11.90 -4.87
N ALA A 216 3.15 -11.54 -6.01
CA ALA A 216 1.87 -10.84 -6.02
C ALA A 216 0.73 -11.68 -5.41
N ALA A 217 0.67 -12.97 -5.74
CA ALA A 217 -0.35 -13.89 -5.25
C ALA A 217 -0.23 -14.17 -3.74
N GLN A 218 0.99 -14.29 -3.20
CA GLN A 218 1.23 -14.46 -1.77
C GLN A 218 0.77 -13.27 -0.92
N ARG A 219 0.71 -12.06 -1.50
CA ARG A 219 0.29 -10.84 -0.82
C ARG A 219 -1.24 -10.65 -0.79
N ALA A 220 -2.01 -11.41 -1.58
CA ALA A 220 -3.47 -11.25 -1.72
C ALA A 220 -4.34 -11.78 -0.54
N PRO A 221 -4.03 -12.91 0.15
CA PRO A 221 -4.89 -13.44 1.22
C PRO A 221 -5.04 -12.52 2.44
N ALA A 222 -4.00 -11.76 2.78
CA ALA A 222 -4.05 -10.75 3.84
C ALA A 222 -5.07 -9.64 3.52
N TYR A 223 -5.33 -9.40 2.22
CA TYR A 223 -6.32 -8.45 1.72
C TYR A 223 -7.77 -8.98 1.78
N GLY A 224 -7.97 -10.27 1.52
CA GLY A 224 -9.29 -10.91 1.55
C GLY A 224 -9.90 -11.00 2.96
N ALA A 225 -9.06 -11.27 3.97
CA ALA A 225 -9.49 -11.31 5.37
C ALA A 225 -9.95 -9.93 5.88
N TYR A 226 -9.29 -8.85 5.44
CA TYR A 226 -9.68 -7.47 5.73
C TYR A 226 -11.07 -7.12 5.17
N ARG A 227 -11.37 -7.56 3.94
CA ARG A 227 -12.66 -7.29 3.28
C ARG A 227 -13.83 -8.09 3.86
N ALA A 228 -13.60 -9.34 4.29
CA ALA A 228 -14.65 -10.18 4.88
C ALA A 228 -15.18 -9.66 6.23
N ALA A 229 -14.44 -8.74 6.87
CA ALA A 229 -14.85 -8.08 8.11
C ALA A 229 -15.79 -6.87 7.90
N LEU A 230 -16.08 -6.46 6.66
CA LEU A 230 -16.94 -5.30 6.37
C LEU A 230 -18.40 -5.75 6.10
N PRO A 231 -19.43 -5.13 6.73
CA PRO A 231 -20.83 -5.50 6.52
C PRO A 231 -21.40 -4.95 5.18
N SER A 232 -22.43 -5.63 4.63
CA SER A 232 -23.05 -5.33 3.32
C SER A 232 -24.21 -4.31 3.39
N SER A 233 -24.21 -3.34 2.46
CA SER A 233 -25.17 -2.24 2.20
C SER A 233 -26.66 -2.68 2.18
N ASP A 234 -27.62 -2.09 2.91
CA ASP A 234 -27.90 -0.67 3.17
C ASP A 234 -27.56 -0.16 4.60
N GLY A 235 -26.79 -0.95 5.36
CA GLY A 235 -26.58 -0.81 6.81
C GLY A 235 -25.30 -0.11 7.24
N TYR A 236 -25.19 1.20 6.98
CA TYR A 236 -24.26 2.03 7.73
C TYR A 236 -24.86 2.39 9.09
N ARG A 237 -24.06 2.26 10.15
CA ARG A 237 -24.47 2.43 11.54
C ARG A 237 -24.63 3.90 11.92
N ASN A 238 -23.87 4.80 11.33
CA ASN A 238 -23.90 6.22 11.67
C ASN A 238 -25.23 6.92 11.27
N PRO A 239 -25.71 7.88 12.09
CA PRO A 239 -26.94 8.62 11.83
C PRO A 239 -26.79 9.79 10.82
N PHE A 240 -25.62 9.96 10.19
CA PHE A 240 -25.33 11.15 9.40
C PHE A 240 -25.61 10.98 7.91
N GLY A 241 -25.99 9.77 7.48
CA GLY A 241 -26.15 9.42 6.07
C GLY A 241 -24.82 9.30 5.33
N GLU A 242 -23.69 9.22 6.05
CA GLU A 242 -22.39 8.95 5.46
C GLU A 242 -22.33 7.47 5.06
N LYS A 243 -21.83 7.21 3.85
CA LYS A 243 -21.70 5.85 3.31
C LYS A 243 -20.38 5.20 3.71
N PHE A 244 -20.04 5.32 5.00
CA PHE A 244 -18.90 4.65 5.61
C PHE A 244 -19.07 4.63 7.14
N ASP A 245 -18.51 3.63 7.81
CA ASP A 245 -18.37 3.57 9.27
C ASP A 245 -16.95 3.08 9.61
N PRO A 246 -16.46 3.35 10.84
CA PRO A 246 -15.27 2.68 11.36
C PRO A 246 -15.42 1.15 11.28
N PRO A 247 -14.46 0.39 10.74
CA PRO A 247 -14.65 -1.04 10.47
C PRO A 247 -14.81 -1.88 11.75
N ASN A 248 -14.13 -1.54 12.84
CA ASN A 248 -14.07 -2.35 14.06
C ASN A 248 -14.10 -1.50 15.34
N PRO A 249 -15.20 -0.78 15.62
CA PRO A 249 -15.29 0.11 16.79
C PRO A 249 -15.26 -0.64 18.14
N ASP A 250 -15.57 -1.93 18.14
CA ASP A 250 -15.52 -2.79 19.35
C ASP A 250 -14.28 -3.69 19.38
N GLY A 251 -13.29 -3.42 18.53
CA GLY A 251 -12.06 -4.19 18.45
C GLY A 251 -11.29 -4.25 19.77
N PRO A 252 -10.60 -5.38 20.05
CA PRO A 252 -9.78 -5.51 21.25
C PRO A 252 -8.70 -4.43 21.36
N GLU A 253 -8.23 -3.90 20.24
CA GLU A 253 -7.30 -2.76 20.16
C GLU A 253 -7.85 -1.49 20.82
N ASN A 254 -9.14 -1.18 20.63
CA ASN A 254 -9.76 0.01 21.22
C ASN A 254 -9.92 -0.16 22.74
N ALA A 255 -10.23 -1.39 23.19
CA ALA A 255 -10.31 -1.72 24.61
C ALA A 255 -8.92 -1.68 25.27
N ALA A 256 -7.87 -2.14 24.58
CA ALA A 256 -6.49 -2.05 25.07
C ALA A 256 -6.02 -0.59 25.15
N PHE A 257 -6.30 0.21 24.12
CA PHE A 257 -5.99 1.63 24.11
C PHE A 257 -6.72 2.39 25.24
N ALA A 258 -8.00 2.09 25.48
CA ALA A 258 -8.76 2.67 26.60
C ALA A 258 -8.14 2.41 27.98
N GLN A 259 -7.39 1.32 28.16
CA GLN A 259 -6.71 1.06 29.44
C GLN A 259 -5.51 1.97 29.67
N ILE A 260 -4.85 2.43 28.60
CA ILE A 260 -3.63 3.24 28.68
C ILE A 260 -3.86 4.72 28.37
N ALA A 261 -4.94 5.06 27.67
CA ALA A 261 -5.29 6.43 27.31
C ALA A 261 -5.56 7.28 28.56
N THR A 262 -4.88 8.41 28.66
CA THR A 262 -5.01 9.36 29.79
C THR A 262 -5.83 10.56 29.35
N VAL A 263 -7.14 10.49 29.57
CA VAL A 263 -8.07 11.61 29.33
C VAL A 263 -8.25 12.41 30.62
N ASN A 264 -7.78 13.67 30.63
CA ASN A 264 -7.80 14.51 31.82
C ASN A 264 -8.94 15.54 31.75
N GLY A 265 -10.07 15.23 32.39
CA GLY A 265 -11.25 16.11 32.44
C GLY A 265 -11.12 17.35 33.33
N SER A 266 -9.94 17.66 33.86
CA SER A 266 -9.77 18.78 34.78
C SER A 266 -9.93 20.14 34.10
N ASP A 267 -10.28 21.15 34.89
CA ASP A 267 -10.30 22.56 34.46
C ASP A 267 -8.91 23.13 34.19
N THR A 268 -7.86 22.47 34.72
CA THR A 268 -6.45 22.82 34.50
C THR A 268 -5.84 22.15 33.27
N ASP A 269 -6.64 21.39 32.53
CA ASP A 269 -6.23 20.87 31.24
C ASP A 269 -5.89 22.04 30.31
N ILE A 270 -4.71 22.00 29.69
CA ILE A 270 -4.24 23.03 28.76
C ILE A 270 -5.22 23.25 27.61
N ASN A 271 -5.95 22.21 27.21
CA ASN A 271 -6.98 22.32 26.20
C ASN A 271 -8.28 22.90 26.77
N ALA A 272 -8.53 22.84 28.07
CA ALA A 272 -9.71 23.47 28.68
C ALA A 272 -9.66 25.00 28.59
N GLU A 273 -8.47 25.60 28.70
CA GLU A 273 -8.29 27.06 28.64
C GLU A 273 -8.44 27.62 27.21
N ALA A 274 -8.07 26.82 26.21
CA ALA A 274 -8.05 27.22 24.80
C ALA A 274 -9.46 27.45 24.20
N TRP A 275 -10.50 26.92 24.84
CA TRP A 275 -11.90 27.14 24.48
C TRP A 275 -12.51 28.17 25.44
N SER A 276 -12.68 29.41 24.99
CA SER A 276 -13.36 30.43 25.79
C SER A 276 -14.76 29.92 26.20
N LYS A 277 -15.12 30.02 27.49
CA LYS A 277 -16.44 29.63 28.05
C LYS A 277 -17.66 30.37 27.44
N ALA A 278 -17.46 31.13 26.36
CA ALA A 278 -18.34 32.20 25.91
C ALA A 278 -19.50 31.76 25.01
N ASP A 279 -19.50 30.56 24.43
CA ASP A 279 -20.54 30.15 23.47
C ASP A 279 -21.16 28.78 23.80
N VAL A 280 -21.40 28.50 25.09
CA VAL A 280 -22.23 27.35 25.45
C VAL A 280 -23.67 27.65 25.06
N GLY A 281 -24.07 27.22 23.86
CA GLY A 281 -25.47 27.19 23.45
C GLY A 281 -26.32 26.35 24.42
N ASP A 282 -27.64 26.41 24.26
CA ASP A 282 -28.62 25.78 25.17
C ASP A 282 -28.19 24.36 25.59
N VAL A 283 -27.81 24.21 26.87
CA VAL A 283 -27.23 22.98 27.41
C VAL A 283 -28.35 21.93 27.49
N SER A 284 -28.46 21.11 26.46
CA SER A 284 -29.32 19.94 26.46
C SER A 284 -28.74 18.84 27.35
N ASP A 285 -29.59 18.04 27.98
CA ASP A 285 -29.18 16.80 28.69
C ASP A 285 -28.61 15.72 27.74
N SER A 286 -28.67 15.93 26.43
CA SER A 286 -28.15 15.02 25.40
C SER A 286 -26.85 15.54 24.80
N LEU A 287 -25.98 14.62 24.33
CA LEU A 287 -24.81 14.98 23.52
C LEU A 287 -25.18 15.31 22.06
N ASN A 288 -26.41 15.04 21.61
CA ASN A 288 -26.81 15.25 20.22
C ASN A 288 -26.73 16.73 19.79
N GLY A 289 -26.21 16.99 18.59
CA GLY A 289 -26.29 18.33 17.98
C GLY A 289 -25.00 18.78 17.29
N LEU A 290 -24.90 20.10 17.09
CA LEU A 290 -23.66 20.75 16.65
C LEU A 290 -22.71 20.94 17.81
N TRP A 291 -21.43 20.76 17.50
CA TRP A 291 -20.30 20.93 18.38
C TRP A 291 -19.18 21.63 17.59
N SER A 292 -18.22 22.19 18.29
CA SER A 292 -16.89 22.47 17.79
C SER A 292 -15.97 21.32 18.15
N TRP A 293 -14.96 21.08 17.32
CA TRP A 293 -13.88 20.14 17.63
C TRP A 293 -12.53 20.84 17.49
N GLY A 294 -11.51 20.34 18.18
CA GLY A 294 -10.15 20.75 17.90
C GLY A 294 -9.10 19.77 18.38
N THR A 295 -7.91 19.95 17.84
CA THR A 295 -6.74 19.11 18.08
C THR A 295 -5.47 19.96 18.11
N TYR A 296 -4.41 19.39 18.67
CA TYR A 296 -3.07 19.97 18.66
C TYR A 296 -2.12 19.02 17.96
N VAL A 297 -1.55 19.44 16.83
CA VAL A 297 -0.61 18.65 16.04
C VAL A 297 0.62 19.51 15.78
N ASP A 298 1.80 19.01 16.15
CA ASP A 298 3.10 19.64 15.87
C ASP A 298 3.24 21.13 16.25
N GLY A 299 2.58 21.57 17.32
CA GLY A 299 2.66 22.96 17.76
C GLY A 299 1.47 23.82 17.35
N GLU A 300 0.63 23.32 16.44
CA GLU A 300 -0.47 24.04 15.82
C GLU A 300 -1.84 23.57 16.32
N VAL A 301 -2.75 24.52 16.50
CA VAL A 301 -4.12 24.26 16.95
C VAL A 301 -5.04 24.23 15.74
N TYR A 302 -5.68 23.09 15.50
CA TYR A 302 -6.70 22.92 14.47
C TYR A 302 -8.09 22.91 15.12
N ARG A 303 -9.06 23.57 14.48
CA ARG A 303 -10.43 23.66 14.97
C ARG A 303 -11.42 23.61 13.82
N GLY A 304 -12.64 23.18 14.10
CA GLY A 304 -13.73 23.25 13.14
C GLY A 304 -15.07 22.88 13.77
N SER A 305 -16.07 22.70 12.92
CA SER A 305 -17.40 22.24 13.34
C SER A 305 -17.49 20.71 13.35
N ALA A 306 -18.27 20.16 14.27
CA ALA A 306 -18.57 18.74 14.40
C ALA A 306 -20.08 18.53 14.63
N ARG A 307 -20.54 17.31 14.39
CA ARG A 307 -21.90 16.88 14.71
C ARG A 307 -21.83 15.59 15.51
N ILE A 308 -22.52 15.58 16.65
CA ILE A 308 -22.64 14.41 17.51
C ILE A 308 -24.06 13.84 17.38
N GLY A 309 -24.14 12.52 17.25
CA GLY A 309 -25.37 11.74 17.20
C GLY A 309 -25.28 10.53 18.12
N GLN A 310 -26.38 10.16 18.76
CA GLN A 310 -26.47 9.03 19.68
C GLN A 310 -27.52 8.05 19.19
N ILE A 311 -27.17 6.77 19.15
CA ILE A 311 -28.10 5.66 18.89
C ILE A 311 -27.85 4.62 19.99
N GLU A 312 -28.85 4.38 20.83
CA GLU A 312 -28.75 3.49 21.99
C GLU A 312 -27.56 3.84 22.88
N ASN A 313 -26.60 2.92 23.04
CA ASN A 313 -25.38 3.10 23.82
C ASN A 313 -24.17 3.55 22.98
N ARG A 314 -24.37 3.92 21.71
CA ARG A 314 -23.32 4.38 20.80
C ARG A 314 -23.38 5.88 20.58
N VAL A 315 -22.20 6.49 20.54
CA VAL A 315 -21.99 7.88 20.16
C VAL A 315 -21.24 7.89 18.84
N TYR A 316 -21.79 8.65 17.89
CA TYR A 316 -21.20 8.92 16.60
C TYR A 316 -20.79 10.38 16.55
N ILE A 317 -19.57 10.66 16.09
CA ILE A 317 -19.06 12.01 15.95
C ILE A 317 -18.55 12.18 14.54
N ARG A 318 -19.14 13.10 13.79
CA ARG A 318 -18.69 13.47 12.45
C ARG A 318 -18.03 14.83 12.53
N HIS A 319 -16.76 14.92 12.17
CA HIS A 319 -16.06 16.21 12.11
C HIS A 319 -15.28 16.35 10.80
N PRO A 320 -15.66 17.32 9.94
CA PRO A 320 -14.84 17.72 8.81
C PRO A 320 -13.57 18.46 9.27
N PHE A 321 -12.46 18.12 8.63
CA PHE A 321 -11.22 18.88 8.65
C PHE A 321 -11.32 19.95 7.55
N GLU A 322 -11.44 21.22 7.94
CA GLU A 322 -11.77 22.29 6.98
C GLU A 322 -10.64 22.58 5.99
N ALA A 323 -9.38 22.33 6.37
CA ALA A 323 -8.21 22.68 5.56
C ALA A 323 -8.13 21.90 4.25
N ASP A 324 -8.55 20.64 4.25
CA ASP A 324 -8.46 19.73 3.09
C ASP A 324 -9.82 19.08 2.71
N GLY A 325 -10.87 19.32 3.50
CA GLY A 325 -12.20 18.75 3.28
C GLY A 325 -12.32 17.29 3.70
N THR A 326 -11.31 16.72 4.37
CA THR A 326 -11.34 15.38 4.92
C THR A 326 -12.47 15.26 5.95
N VAL A 327 -13.17 14.13 5.99
CA VAL A 327 -14.28 13.92 6.94
C VAL A 327 -13.96 12.71 7.77
N TYR A 328 -13.82 12.91 9.08
CA TYR A 328 -13.66 11.84 10.04
C TYR A 328 -15.00 11.49 10.66
N LEU A 329 -15.16 10.19 10.92
CA LEU A 329 -16.27 9.62 11.68
C LEU A 329 -15.70 8.81 12.83
N ILE A 330 -16.17 9.11 14.03
CA ILE A 330 -15.90 8.34 15.24
C ILE A 330 -17.16 7.56 15.55
N GLU A 331 -16.99 6.28 15.85
CA GLU A 331 -18.02 5.45 16.46
C GLU A 331 -17.48 4.89 17.77
N ALA A 332 -18.14 5.22 18.88
CA ALA A 332 -17.74 4.80 20.20
C ALA A 332 -18.91 4.25 21.01
N ARG A 333 -18.64 3.19 21.76
CA ARG A 333 -19.54 2.65 22.78
C ARG A 333 -19.38 3.47 24.06
N ARG A 334 -20.49 3.84 24.67
CA ARG A 334 -20.52 4.53 25.95
C ARG A 334 -20.39 3.55 27.11
N GLU A 335 -19.46 3.84 28.01
CA GLU A 335 -19.17 3.17 29.26
C GLU A 335 -19.17 4.23 30.36
N ASP A 336 -20.34 4.49 30.97
CA ASP A 336 -20.58 5.57 31.92
C ASP A 336 -20.28 6.98 31.34
N ASP A 337 -19.26 7.65 31.85
CA ASP A 337 -18.73 8.94 31.37
C ASP A 337 -17.64 8.75 30.31
N ARG A 338 -17.26 7.51 29.98
CA ARG A 338 -16.24 7.19 28.99
C ARG A 338 -16.84 6.74 27.67
N LEU A 339 -16.16 7.06 26.59
CA LEU A 339 -16.46 6.63 25.23
C LEU A 339 -15.26 5.84 24.72
N VAL A 340 -15.48 4.62 24.25
CA VAL A 340 -14.42 3.75 23.72
C VAL A 340 -14.81 3.32 22.31
N GLY A 341 -13.96 3.62 21.34
CA GLY A 341 -14.31 3.40 19.95
C GLY A 341 -13.15 3.50 18.98
N GLN A 342 -13.51 3.70 17.73
CA GLN A 342 -12.58 3.85 16.62
C GLN A 342 -13.01 5.06 15.79
N TYR A 343 -12.03 5.84 15.33
CA TYR A 343 -12.24 6.81 14.28
C TYR A 343 -11.87 6.20 12.93
N ALA A 344 -12.44 6.75 11.86
CA ALA A 344 -12.07 6.42 10.50
C ALA A 344 -12.18 7.66 9.61
N ASP A 345 -11.34 7.73 8.59
CA ASP A 345 -11.40 8.74 7.53
C ASP A 345 -12.27 8.25 6.36
N ARG A 346 -13.19 9.10 5.90
CA ARG A 346 -14.05 8.81 4.76
C ARG A 346 -13.29 8.66 3.44
N ALA A 347 -12.29 9.51 3.19
CA ALA A 347 -11.54 9.51 1.94
C ALA A 347 -10.50 8.38 1.91
N ASN A 348 -9.97 8.03 3.08
CA ASN A 348 -9.04 6.92 3.25
C ASN A 348 -9.55 5.94 4.31
N PRO A 349 -10.35 4.92 3.93
CA PRO A 349 -10.93 3.95 4.87
C PRO A 349 -9.92 3.09 5.63
N THR A 350 -8.62 3.18 5.30
CA THR A 350 -7.53 2.52 6.04
C THR A 350 -6.94 3.41 7.12
N ASN A 351 -7.20 4.73 7.08
CA ASN A 351 -6.88 5.66 8.17
C ASN A 351 -7.94 5.52 9.25
N VAL A 352 -7.72 4.53 10.10
CA VAL A 352 -8.55 4.18 11.25
C VAL A 352 -7.67 4.06 12.48
N GLY A 353 -8.21 4.35 13.65
CA GLY A 353 -7.44 4.23 14.89
C GLY A 353 -8.34 4.27 16.12
N PRO A 354 -7.84 3.78 17.27
CA PRO A 354 -8.61 3.83 18.49
C PRO A 354 -8.84 5.28 18.92
N TRP A 355 -10.03 5.56 19.43
CA TRP A 355 -10.37 6.85 20.03
C TRP A 355 -11.06 6.62 21.36
N VAL A 356 -10.65 7.39 22.37
CA VAL A 356 -11.23 7.35 23.72
C VAL A 356 -11.64 8.76 24.11
N GLY A 357 -12.90 8.92 24.49
CA GLY A 357 -13.44 10.18 24.99
C GLY A 357 -13.82 10.11 26.46
N LEU A 358 -13.61 11.20 27.20
CA LEU A 358 -14.20 11.44 28.51
C LEU A 358 -15.26 12.52 28.38
N ILE A 359 -16.50 12.18 28.70
CA ILE A 359 -17.61 13.13 28.82
C ILE A 359 -17.43 13.84 30.17
N VAL A 360 -16.90 15.06 30.14
CA VAL A 360 -16.75 15.87 31.34
C VAL A 360 -18.10 16.47 31.74
N ASP A 361 -18.84 16.97 30.76
CA ASP A 361 -20.22 17.42 30.88
C ASP A 361 -20.91 17.42 29.51
N ASN A 362 -22.16 17.91 29.42
CA ASN A 362 -22.92 17.95 28.17
C ASN A 362 -22.42 18.99 27.14
N CYS A 363 -21.32 19.69 27.46
CA CYS A 363 -20.69 20.73 26.66
C CYS A 363 -19.20 20.45 26.41
N ARG A 364 -18.64 19.37 26.96
CA ARG A 364 -17.23 19.02 26.88
C ARG A 364 -17.03 17.52 26.80
N ILE A 365 -16.35 17.10 25.74
CA ILE A 365 -15.76 15.77 25.63
C ILE A 365 -14.28 15.96 25.37
N ASP A 366 -13.44 15.41 26.24
CA ASP A 366 -12.00 15.39 26.03
C ASP A 366 -11.61 14.07 25.39
N GLY A 367 -10.95 14.11 24.24
CA GLY A 367 -10.68 12.92 23.45
C GLY A 367 -9.20 12.69 23.19
N GLU A 368 -8.83 11.42 23.12
CA GLU A 368 -7.48 10.93 22.90
C GLU A 368 -7.48 9.89 21.77
N THR A 369 -6.46 9.94 20.93
CA THR A 369 -6.09 8.98 19.89
C THR A 369 -4.62 8.63 20.08
N GLU A 370 -4.12 7.63 19.35
CA GLU A 370 -2.67 7.33 19.33
C GLU A 370 -1.83 8.48 18.76
N ALA A 371 -2.42 9.33 17.91
CA ALA A 371 -1.76 10.47 17.28
C ALA A 371 -1.92 11.78 18.08
N GLY A 372 -2.57 11.75 19.24
CA GLY A 372 -2.82 12.91 20.08
C GLY A 372 -4.30 13.15 20.34
N ARG A 373 -4.68 14.42 20.57
CA ARG A 373 -5.97 14.74 21.21
C ARG A 373 -7.01 15.28 20.26
N TRP A 374 -8.23 14.77 20.33
CA TRP A 374 -9.41 15.28 19.62
C TRP A 374 -10.51 15.63 20.61
N ASP A 375 -10.58 16.90 21.00
CA ASP A 375 -11.56 17.40 21.98
C ASP A 375 -12.77 18.03 21.29
N PHE A 376 -13.93 17.98 21.95
CA PHE A 376 -15.20 18.50 21.45
C PHE A 376 -15.85 19.42 22.47
N ARG A 377 -16.37 20.56 22.00
CA ARG A 377 -17.09 21.57 22.80
C ARG A 377 -18.41 21.96 22.15
N ARG A 378 -19.42 22.34 22.93
CA ARG A 378 -20.63 22.95 22.36
C ARG A 378 -20.42 24.40 21.99
#